data_AF-A0A9D9NRJ8-F1
#
_entry.id   AF-A0A9D9NRJ8-F1
#
_cell.length_a   1.000
_cell.length_b   1.000
_cell.length_c   1.000
_cell.angle_alpha   90.00
_cell.angle_beta   90.00
_cell.angle_gamma   90.00
#
_symmetry.space_group_name_H-M   'P 1'
#
loop_
_entity.id
_entity.type
_entity.pdbx_description
1 polymer ?
#
loop_
_entity_poly.entity_id
_entity_poly.type
_entity_poly.pdbx_seq_one_letter_code
_entity_poly.pdbx_strand_id
1 'polypeptide(L)' 'MIILVLNCGSSSLKYQLLDMKGDNVYYLLAKGLVERIGMETGCIKHRGSQEDQYV' A
#
# COMPACT_ATOMS: atom_id res chain seq x y z
N MET A 1 1.44 -4.79 -14.92
CA MET A 1 1.91 -3.39 -14.85
C MET A 1 1.88 -3.01 -13.38
N ILE A 2 3.00 -2.54 -12.83
CA ILE A 2 3.07 -2.25 -11.39
C ILE A 2 2.60 -0.82 -11.12
N ILE A 3 1.59 -0.67 -10.26
CA ILE A 3 1.00 0.60 -9.86
C ILE A 3 1.17 0.78 -8.35
N LEU A 4 1.76 1.91 -7.95
CA LEU A 4 1.81 2.34 -6.57
C LEU A 4 0.66 3.32 -6.30
N VAL A 5 -0.28 2.90 -5.46
CA VAL A 5 -1.38 3.75 -5.00
C VAL A 5 -1.01 4.36 -3.66
N LEU A 6 -1.13 5.68 -3.56
CA LEU A 6 -0.84 6.45 -2.35
C LEU A 6 -2.08 7.22 -1.91
N ASN A 7 -2.38 7.15 -0.61
CA ASN A 7 -3.28 8.05 0.06
C ASN A 7 -2.48 8.76 1.16
N CYS A 8 -2.22 10.04 0.94
CA CYS A 8 -1.38 10.87 1.79
C CYS A 8 -2.25 11.81 2.64
N GLY A 9 -2.13 11.69 3.96
CA GLY A 9 -2.53 12.71 4.91
C GLY A 9 -1.36 13.62 5.26
N SER A 10 -1.60 14.63 6.10
CA SER A 10 -0.56 15.59 6.54
C SER A 10 0.57 14.95 7.35
N SER A 11 0.30 13.84 8.05
CA SER A 11 1.28 13.10 8.87
C SER A 11 1.15 11.58 8.74
N SER A 12 0.51 11.11 7.67
CA SER A 12 0.31 9.70 7.40
C SER A 12 0.34 9.39 5.91
N LEU A 13 0.69 8.15 5.57
CA LEU A 13 0.71 7.66 4.20
C LEU A 13 0.26 6.21 4.20
N LYS A 14 -0.89 5.94 3.56
CA LYS A 14 -1.34 4.59 3.26
C LYS A 14 -0.94 4.26 1.83
N TYR A 15 -0.33 3.10 1.62
CA TYR A 15 0.11 2.66 0.30
C TYR A 15 -0.34 1.26 -0.04
N GLN A 16 -0.51 1.01 -1.33
CA GLN A 16 -0.69 -0.31 -1.93
C GLN A 16 0.15 -0.41 -3.18
N LEU A 17 0.82 -1.54 -3.36
CA LEU A 17 1.53 -1.89 -4.59
C LEU A 17 0.72 -2.96 -5.31
N LEU A 18 0.21 -2.63 -6.49
CA LEU A 18 -0.67 -3.48 -7.28
C LEU A 18 0.06 -3.94 -8.54
N ASP A 19 -0.04 -5.22 -8.89
CA ASP A 19 0.30 -5.70 -10.24
C ASP A 19 -0.97 -5.88 -11.05
N MET A 20 -1.25 -4.92 -11.92
CA MET A 20 -2.40 -4.93 -12.83
C MET A 20 -2.18 -5.96 -13.93
N LYS A 21 -3.15 -6.87 -14.11
CA LYS A 21 -3.12 -7.94 -15.13
C LYS A 21 -4.05 -7.70 -16.33
N GLY A 22 -4.96 -6.73 -16.26
CA GLY A 22 -5.98 -6.43 -17.28
C GLY A 22 -7.31 -6.08 -16.62
N ASP A 23 -8.39 -5.97 -17.39
CA ASP A 23 -9.83 -5.87 -17.00
C ASP A 23 -10.15 -5.83 -15.48
N ASN A 24 -9.70 -4.78 -14.78
CA ASN A 24 -9.81 -4.62 -13.32
C ASN A 24 -9.23 -5.76 -12.45
N VAL A 25 -8.53 -6.73 -13.04
CA VAL A 25 -7.84 -7.81 -12.33
C VAL A 25 -6.47 -7.33 -11.87
N TYR A 26 -6.19 -7.45 -10.57
CA TYR A 26 -4.89 -7.11 -10.01
C TYR A 26 -4.50 -8.01 -8.83
N TYR A 27 -3.19 -8.18 -8.64
CA TYR A 27 -2.64 -8.76 -7.42
C TYR A 27 -2.17 -7.66 -6.48
N LEU A 28 -2.50 -7.76 -5.20
CA LEU A 28 -1.95 -6.89 -4.17
C LEU A 28 -0.59 -7.42 -3.72
N LEU A 29 0.48 -6.82 -4.21
CA LEU A 29 1.85 -7.26 -3.89
C LEU A 29 2.30 -6.82 -2.50
N ALA A 30 1.85 -5.66 -2.06
CA ALA A 30 2.12 -5.15 -0.73
C ALA A 30 1.12 -4.06 -0.34
N LYS A 31 0.95 -3.88 0.97
CA LYS A 31 0.29 -2.69 1.51
C LYS A 31 0.99 -2.24 2.78
N GLY A 32 0.81 -0.98 3.11
CA GLY A 32 1.20 -0.51 4.41
C GLY A 32 0.63 0.83 4.77
N LEU A 33 0.96 1.21 5.99
CA LEU A 33 0.54 2.46 6.60
C LEU A 33 1.73 3.01 7.36
N VAL A 34 2.09 4.24 7.04
CA VAL A 34 3.04 5.06 7.79
C VAL A 34 2.20 6.07 8.58
N GLU A 35 2.43 6.15 9.88
CA GLU A 35 1.68 7.03 10.78
C GLU A 35 2.64 7.92 11.57
N ARG A 36 2.17 9.11 11.96
CA ARG A 36 2.89 10.05 12.84
C ARG A 36 4.24 10.47 12.27
N ILE A 37 4.27 10.74 10.95
CA ILE A 37 5.47 11.19 10.24
C ILE A 37 5.95 12.50 10.87
N GLY A 38 7.24 12.57 11.20
CA GLY A 38 7.85 13.73 11.85
C GLY A 38 7.72 13.74 13.39
N MET A 39 7.18 12.68 14.00
CA MET A 39 7.11 12.52 15.45
C MET A 39 8.04 11.39 15.91
N GLU A 40 8.51 11.45 17.17
CA GLU A 40 9.31 10.37 17.76
C GLU A 40 8.57 9.03 17.84
N THR A 41 7.23 9.09 17.93
CA THR A 41 6.34 7.92 17.95
C THR A 41 5.92 7.46 16.54
N GLY A 42 6.62 7.94 15.50
CA GLY A 42 6.44 7.50 14.12
C GLY A 42 6.50 5.99 13.99
N CYS A 43 5.59 5.40 13.21
CA CYS A 43 5.56 3.96 13.02
C CYS A 43 5.16 3.55 11.60
N ILE A 44 5.61 2.35 11.23
CA ILE A 44 5.33 1.75 9.92
C ILE A 44 4.71 0.37 10.14
N LYS A 45 3.54 0.16 9.57
CA LYS A 45 2.91 -1.16 9.45
C LYS A 45 3.03 -1.60 8.00
N HIS A 46 3.88 -2.59 7.74
CA HIS A 46 4.05 -3.17 6.41
C HIS A 46 3.49 -4.60 6.39
N ARG A 47 2.79 -4.94 5.31
CA ARG A 47 2.40 -6.32 4.99
C ARG A 47 2.76 -6.61 3.53
N GLY A 48 3.69 -7.54 3.33
CA GLY A 48 3.98 -8.11 2.01
C GLY A 48 2.87 -9.06 1.56
N SER A 49 2.95 -9.47 0.29
CA SER A 49 2.00 -10.39 -0.35
C SER A 49 1.69 -11.62 0.51
N GLN A 50 0.41 -11.73 0.91
CA GLN A 50 -0.33 -12.98 0.73
C GLN A 50 -0.93 -12.83 -0.67
N GLU A 51 -0.83 -13.83 -1.55
CA GLU A 51 -1.33 -13.77 -2.94
C GLU A 51 -2.87 -13.67 -2.96
N ASP A 52 -3.42 -12.56 -2.50
CA ASP A 52 -4.84 -12.26 -2.53
C ASP A 52 -5.14 -11.70 -3.92
N GLN A 53 -5.81 -12.52 -4.74
CA GLN A 53 -6.35 -12.08 -6.02
C GLN A 53 -7.64 -11.30 -5.77
N TYR A 54 -7.67 -10.05 -6.22
CA TYR A 54 -8.88 -9.23 -6.20
C TYR A 54 -9.44 -9.15 -7.63
N VAL A 55 -10.77 -9.30 -7.74
CA VAL A 55 -11.56 -9.16 -8.98
C VAL A 55 -12.42 -7.92 -8.86
#